data_AF-A0A1I7I816-F1
#
_entry.id   AF-A0A1I7I816-F1
#
_cell.length_a   1.000
_cell.length_b   1.000
_cell.length_c   1.000
_cell.angle_alpha   90.00
_cell.angle_beta   90.00
_cell.angle_gamma   90.00
#
_symmetry.space_group_name_H-M   'P 1'
#
loop_
_entity.id
_entity.type
_entity.pdbx_description
1 polymer ?
#
loop_
_entity_poly.entity_id
_entity_poly.type
_entity_poly.pdbx_seq_one_letter_code
_entity_poly.pdbx_strand_id
1 'polypeptide(L)'
;MFKTYILLCFFCFNASITFGQNKETSIDSLLQKGNTFYAESNFKKAREYYLNVLEKDSSNIDATFNLAACELSLDHKTEACIQFNNAYYLGADDARPIIKQYCGAIAYRNVMYSGDVDTVPTFQLENELLPLMLIPENFDGRFPPMELNP
;
A
#
# COMPACT_ATOMS: atom_id res chain seq x y z
N MET A 1 -30.90 16.84 60.00
CA MET A 1 -30.80 17.51 58.67
C MET A 1 -29.59 17.09 57.83
N PHE A 2 -28.57 16.39 58.36
CA PHE A 2 -27.37 16.00 57.60
C PHE A 2 -27.51 14.70 56.78
N LYS A 3 -28.51 13.86 57.09
CA LYS A 3 -28.71 12.55 56.42
C LYS A 3 -29.39 12.64 55.05
N THR A 4 -30.11 13.72 54.75
CA THR A 4 -30.82 13.88 53.47
C THR A 4 -29.90 14.33 52.33
N TYR A 5 -28.78 14.99 52.64
CA TYR A 5 -27.80 15.44 51.65
C TYR A 5 -26.87 14.31 51.16
N ILE A 6 -26.62 13.30 51.99
CA ILE A 6 -25.76 12.15 51.63
C ILE A 6 -26.45 11.26 50.58
N LEU A 7 -27.78 11.16 50.62
CA LEU A 7 -28.58 10.42 49.64
C LEU A 7 -28.78 11.19 48.31
N LEU A 8 -28.62 12.51 48.33
CA LEU A 8 -28.75 13.38 47.15
C LEU A 8 -27.45 13.43 46.31
N CYS A 9 -26.29 13.16 46.93
CA CYS A 9 -25.01 13.04 46.21
C CYS A 9 -24.81 11.67 45.56
N PHE A 10 -25.50 10.61 46.01
CA PHE A 10 -25.38 9.28 45.41
C PHE A 10 -26.20 9.12 44.11
N PHE A 11 -27.15 10.03 43.86
CA PHE A 11 -27.98 10.00 42.66
C PHE A 11 -27.35 10.74 41.46
N CYS A 12 -26.31 11.56 41.66
CA CYS A 12 -25.62 12.27 40.58
C CYS A 12 -24.41 11.50 40.01
N PHE A 13 -24.00 10.38 40.62
CA PHE A 13 -22.85 9.60 40.13
C PHE A 13 -23.21 8.60 39.01
N ASN A 14 -24.51 8.41 38.72
CA ASN A 14 -24.98 7.42 37.74
C ASN A 14 -25.32 8.00 36.36
N ALA A 15 -25.10 9.29 36.13
CA ALA A 15 -25.38 9.92 34.85
C ALA A 15 -24.13 10.62 34.32
N SER A 16 -23.40 9.90 33.46
CA SER A 16 -22.39 10.37 32.47
C SER A 16 -21.05 9.65 32.57
N ILE A 17 -21.06 8.33 32.40
CA ILE A 17 -19.92 7.64 31.80
C ILE A 17 -20.44 7.00 30.50
N THR A 18 -20.80 7.84 29.53
CA THR A 18 -20.75 7.41 28.14
C THR A 18 -19.29 7.51 27.73
N PHE A 19 -18.49 6.48 28.02
CA PHE A 19 -17.28 6.21 27.27
C PHE A 19 -17.71 5.80 25.86
N GLY A 20 -18.11 6.79 25.04
CA GLY A 20 -18.06 6.65 23.60
C GLY A 20 -16.59 6.65 23.21
N GLN A 21 -15.92 5.50 23.35
CA GLN A 21 -14.64 5.33 22.68
C GLN A 21 -14.93 5.25 21.19
N ASN A 22 -14.92 6.41 20.53
CA ASN A 22 -14.61 6.48 19.11
C ASN A 22 -13.16 6.01 18.99
N LYS A 23 -12.94 4.69 19.04
CA LYS A 23 -11.61 4.10 18.88
C LYS A 23 -11.25 4.30 17.41
N GLU A 24 -10.64 5.45 17.13
CA GLU A 24 -10.00 5.69 15.84
C GLU A 24 -9.09 4.49 15.57
N THR A 25 -9.48 3.68 14.60
CA THR A 25 -8.71 2.48 14.28
C THR A 25 -7.51 2.94 13.48
N SER A 26 -6.32 2.75 14.03
CA SER A 26 -5.06 3.10 13.35
C SER A 26 -4.88 2.31 12.07
N ILE A 27 -4.10 2.86 11.13
CA ILE A 27 -3.71 2.18 9.88
C ILE A 27 -3.12 0.80 10.19
N ASP A 28 -2.20 0.69 11.15
CA ASP A 28 -1.58 -0.58 11.56
C ASP A 28 -2.61 -1.61 12.02
N SER A 29 -3.62 -1.18 12.78
CA SER A 29 -4.67 -2.08 13.25
C SER A 29 -5.56 -2.58 12.12
N LEU A 30 -5.84 -1.74 11.12
CA LEU A 30 -6.58 -2.14 9.92
C LEU A 30 -5.75 -3.11 9.07
N LEU A 31 -4.46 -2.82 8.84
CA LEU A 31 -3.53 -3.71 8.14
C LEU A 31 -3.46 -5.08 8.82
N GLN A 32 -3.27 -5.12 10.15
CA GLN A 32 -3.21 -6.37 10.89
C GLN A 32 -4.50 -7.20 10.72
N LYS A 33 -5.68 -6.57 10.81
CA LYS A 33 -6.95 -7.26 10.58
C LYS A 33 -7.07 -7.80 9.16
N GLY A 34 -6.68 -6.99 8.15
CA GLY A 34 -6.62 -7.41 6.76
C GLY A 34 -5.74 -8.65 6.58
N ASN A 35 -4.53 -8.61 7.14
CA ASN A 35 -3.56 -9.71 7.09
C ASN A 35 -4.09 -10.98 7.78
N THR A 36 -4.79 -10.84 8.91
CA THR A 36 -5.45 -11.99 9.57
C THR A 36 -6.50 -12.62 8.67
N PHE A 37 -7.41 -11.84 8.10
CA PHE A 37 -8.42 -12.37 7.18
C PHE A 37 -7.80 -12.95 5.91
N TYR A 38 -6.71 -12.37 5.42
CA TYR A 38 -5.96 -12.91 4.28
C TYR A 38 -5.38 -14.29 4.60
N ALA A 39 -4.75 -14.45 5.77
CA ALA A 39 -4.20 -15.72 6.25
C ALA A 39 -5.30 -16.80 6.43
N GLU A 40 -6.52 -16.38 6.80
CA GLU A 40 -7.71 -17.24 6.86
C GLU A 40 -8.32 -17.54 5.48
N SER A 41 -7.71 -17.10 4.38
CA SER A 41 -8.24 -17.17 3.01
C SER A 41 -9.59 -16.46 2.82
N ASN A 42 -9.95 -15.55 3.73
CA ASN A 42 -11.13 -14.71 3.63
C ASN A 42 -10.81 -13.42 2.88
N PHE A 43 -10.51 -13.57 1.58
CA PHE A 43 -10.03 -12.48 0.74
C PHE A 43 -11.04 -11.32 0.61
N LYS A 44 -12.35 -11.61 0.72
CA LYS A 44 -13.39 -10.56 0.70
C LYS A 44 -13.29 -9.63 1.91
N LYS A 45 -13.15 -10.18 3.11
CA LYS A 45 -12.96 -9.36 4.32
C LYS A 45 -11.59 -8.70 4.35
N ALA A 46 -10.54 -9.41 3.94
CA ALA A 46 -9.20 -8.84 3.85
C ALA A 46 -9.19 -7.58 2.96
N ARG A 47 -9.80 -7.69 1.78
CA ARG A 47 -10.04 -6.60 0.83
C ARG A 47 -10.74 -5.40 1.48
N GLU A 48 -11.82 -5.60 2.24
CA GLU A 48 -12.50 -4.51 2.95
C GLU A 48 -11.57 -3.77 3.91
N TYR A 49 -10.74 -4.48 4.66
CA TYR A 49 -9.78 -3.84 5.57
C TYR A 49 -8.67 -3.07 4.84
N TYR A 50 -8.15 -3.61 3.75
CA TYR A 50 -7.15 -2.89 2.96
C TYR A 50 -7.73 -1.64 2.29
N LEU A 51 -8.98 -1.69 1.81
CA LEU A 51 -9.68 -0.50 1.30
C LEU A 51 -9.83 0.56 2.40
N ASN A 52 -10.18 0.17 3.63
CA ASN A 52 -10.24 1.11 4.76
C ASN A 52 -8.87 1.74 5.11
N VAL A 53 -7.76 1.03 4.86
CA VAL A 53 -6.42 1.62 4.98
C VAL A 53 -6.23 2.67 3.89
N LEU A 54 -6.57 2.35 2.65
CA LEU A 54 -6.39 3.25 1.50
C LEU A 54 -7.32 4.48 1.53
N GLU A 55 -8.45 4.41 2.23
CA GLU A 55 -9.28 5.58 2.55
C GLU A 55 -8.58 6.57 3.49
N LYS A 56 -7.69 6.08 4.37
CA LYS A 56 -6.93 6.90 5.34
C LYS A 56 -5.58 7.34 4.79
N ASP A 57 -4.92 6.46 4.05
CA ASP A 57 -3.63 6.68 3.40
C ASP A 57 -3.66 6.00 2.03
N SER A 58 -4.00 6.78 1.01
CA SER A 58 -4.09 6.30 -0.37
C SER A 58 -2.74 5.93 -0.99
N SER A 59 -1.64 6.27 -0.32
CA SER A 59 -0.27 5.95 -0.75
C SER A 59 0.33 4.74 -0.02
N ASN A 60 -0.45 4.07 0.83
CA ASN A 60 0.05 2.94 1.61
C ASN A 60 0.43 1.75 0.71
N ILE A 61 1.73 1.47 0.65
CA ILE A 61 2.32 0.44 -0.22
C ILE A 61 1.78 -0.96 0.16
N ASP A 62 1.82 -1.28 1.45
CA ASP A 62 1.40 -2.60 1.96
C ASP A 62 -0.08 -2.88 1.68
N ALA A 63 -0.96 -1.90 1.95
CA ALA A 63 -2.38 -2.06 1.67
C ALA A 63 -2.66 -2.19 0.17
N THR A 64 -1.98 -1.43 -0.68
CA THR A 64 -2.14 -1.51 -2.14
C THR A 64 -1.69 -2.86 -2.67
N PHE A 65 -0.53 -3.36 -2.22
CA PHE A 65 -0.01 -4.67 -2.60
C PHE A 65 -0.91 -5.81 -2.13
N ASN A 66 -1.32 -5.78 -0.85
CA ASN A 66 -2.16 -6.84 -0.29
C ASN A 66 -3.58 -6.82 -0.85
N LEU A 67 -4.11 -5.64 -1.22
CA LEU A 67 -5.34 -5.53 -1.98
C LEU A 67 -5.20 -6.20 -3.35
N ALA A 68 -4.12 -5.95 -4.08
CA ALA A 68 -3.85 -6.61 -5.35
C ALA A 68 -3.80 -8.14 -5.22
N ALA A 69 -3.18 -8.64 -4.15
CA ALA A 69 -3.15 -10.07 -3.85
C ALA A 69 -4.55 -10.63 -3.52
N CYS A 70 -5.40 -9.88 -2.82
CA CYS A 70 -6.80 -10.26 -2.60
C CYS A 70 -7.58 -10.35 -3.91
N GLU A 71 -7.46 -9.34 -4.78
CA GLU A 71 -8.16 -9.31 -6.07
C GLU A 71 -7.72 -10.49 -6.94
N LEU A 72 -6.43 -10.84 -6.93
CA LEU A 72 -5.93 -12.01 -7.66
C LEU A 72 -6.50 -13.32 -7.10
N SER A 73 -6.55 -13.48 -5.78
CA SER A 73 -7.18 -14.64 -5.12
C SER A 73 -8.69 -14.73 -5.33
N LEU A 74 -9.35 -13.62 -5.67
CA LEU A 74 -10.77 -13.53 -6.00
C LEU A 74 -11.04 -13.67 -7.51
N ASP A 75 -10.03 -13.95 -8.32
CA ASP A 75 -10.09 -14.03 -9.79
C ASP A 75 -10.45 -12.69 -10.47
N HIS A 76 -10.31 -11.58 -9.76
CA HIS A 76 -10.44 -10.22 -10.29
C HIS A 76 -9.11 -9.76 -10.90
N LYS A 77 -8.67 -10.48 -11.93
CA LYS A 77 -7.33 -10.33 -12.51
C LYS A 77 -7.03 -8.90 -13.00
N THR A 78 -8.02 -8.23 -13.59
CA THR A 78 -7.84 -6.86 -14.12
C THR A 78 -7.55 -5.88 -12.99
N GLU A 79 -8.34 -5.91 -11.92
CA GLU A 79 -8.19 -5.10 -10.72
C GLU A 79 -6.87 -5.41 -10.02
N ALA A 80 -6.51 -6.70 -9.90
CA ALA A 80 -5.22 -7.11 -9.36
C ALA A 80 -4.06 -6.50 -10.14
N CYS A 81 -4.09 -6.54 -11.47
CA CYS A 81 -3.05 -5.96 -12.31
C CYS A 81 -2.94 -4.45 -12.16
N ILE A 82 -4.06 -3.73 -12.03
CA ILE A 82 -4.05 -2.29 -11.74
C ILE A 82 -3.36 -2.04 -10.41
N GLN A 83 -3.73 -2.76 -9.35
CA GLN A 83 -3.21 -2.51 -8.01
C GLN A 83 -1.75 -2.98 -7.85
N PHE A 84 -1.33 -4.07 -8.47
CA PHE A 84 0.09 -4.44 -8.48
C PHE A 84 0.95 -3.39 -9.19
N ASN A 85 0.49 -2.84 -10.32
CA ASN A 85 1.20 -1.74 -10.99
C ASN A 85 1.21 -0.45 -10.16
N ASN A 86 0.18 -0.19 -9.35
CA ASN A 86 0.17 0.92 -8.39
C ASN A 86 1.20 0.66 -7.28
N ALA A 87 1.19 -0.52 -6.67
CA ALA A 87 2.13 -0.89 -5.60
C ALA A 87 3.58 -0.82 -6.10
N TYR A 88 3.85 -1.33 -7.30
CA TYR A 88 5.18 -1.24 -7.93
C TYR A 88 5.65 0.21 -8.07
N TYR A 89 4.76 1.08 -8.57
CA TYR A 89 5.07 2.50 -8.73
C TYR A 89 5.31 3.22 -7.39
N LEU A 90 4.66 2.77 -6.31
CA LEU A 90 4.88 3.30 -4.97
C LEU A 90 6.16 2.75 -4.30
N GLY A 91 6.84 1.75 -4.91
CA GLY A 91 8.10 1.18 -4.43
C GLY A 91 8.04 -0.28 -3.97
N ALA A 92 6.93 -1.00 -4.20
CA ALA A 92 6.86 -2.44 -3.95
C ALA A 92 7.55 -3.22 -5.08
N ASP A 93 8.88 -3.34 -5.02
CA ASP A 93 9.66 -4.07 -6.03
C ASP A 93 9.22 -5.54 -6.17
N ASP A 94 8.72 -6.14 -5.08
CA ASP A 94 8.17 -7.51 -5.05
C ASP A 94 6.93 -7.68 -5.94
N ALA A 95 6.27 -6.59 -6.36
CA ALA A 95 5.16 -6.62 -7.32
C ALA A 95 5.63 -6.93 -8.74
N ARG A 96 6.88 -6.58 -9.10
CA ARG A 96 7.42 -6.74 -10.45
C ARG A 96 7.30 -8.16 -11.01
N PRO A 97 7.79 -9.23 -10.33
CA PRO A 97 7.65 -10.58 -10.85
C PRO A 97 6.18 -11.01 -11.00
N ILE A 98 5.30 -10.56 -10.09
CA ILE A 98 3.87 -10.87 -10.14
C ILE A 98 3.22 -10.22 -11.35
N ILE A 99 3.52 -8.94 -11.63
CA ILE A 99 3.04 -8.23 -12.81
C ILE A 99 3.48 -8.97 -14.08
N LYS A 100 4.75 -9.36 -14.18
CA LYS A 100 5.25 -10.09 -15.35
C LYS A 100 4.55 -11.43 -15.52
N GLN A 101 4.33 -12.16 -14.44
CA GLN A 101 3.69 -13.48 -14.46
C GLN A 101 2.21 -13.41 -14.82
N TYR A 102 1.46 -12.51 -14.21
CA TYR A 102 -0.01 -12.50 -14.31
C TYR A 102 -0.52 -11.45 -15.31
N CYS A 103 0.14 -10.31 -15.44
CA CYS A 103 -0.31 -9.16 -16.24
C CYS A 103 0.45 -9.00 -17.57
N GLY A 104 1.58 -9.69 -17.73
CA GLY A 104 2.42 -9.66 -18.92
C GLY A 104 3.52 -8.60 -18.85
N ALA A 105 3.15 -7.32 -18.72
CA ALA A 105 4.09 -6.21 -18.67
C ALA A 105 3.70 -5.15 -17.63
N ILE A 106 4.70 -4.37 -17.20
CA ILE A 106 4.48 -3.22 -16.32
C ILE A 106 3.80 -2.13 -17.13
N ALA A 107 2.73 -1.57 -16.56
CA ALA A 107 1.96 -0.51 -17.18
C ALA A 107 2.82 0.75 -17.33
N TYR A 108 2.75 1.36 -18.52
CA TYR A 108 3.47 2.60 -18.80
C TYR A 108 3.06 3.72 -17.83
N ARG A 109 4.06 4.42 -17.30
CA ARG A 109 3.90 5.69 -16.56
C ARG A 109 4.99 6.68 -16.96
N ASN A 110 4.83 7.93 -16.51
CA ASN A 110 5.80 9.01 -16.70
C ASN A 110 7.16 8.74 -16.03
N VAL A 111 7.20 7.89 -15.00
CA VAL A 111 8.44 7.43 -14.35
C VAL A 111 8.41 5.91 -14.31
N MET A 112 9.47 5.29 -14.84
CA MET A 112 9.65 3.83 -14.90
C MET A 112 11.12 3.50 -14.69
N TYR A 113 11.40 2.30 -14.18
CA TYR A 113 12.76 1.77 -14.17
C TYR A 113 13.25 1.52 -15.60
N SER A 114 14.51 1.83 -15.88
CA SER A 114 15.12 1.65 -17.20
C SER A 114 15.10 0.19 -17.69
N GLY A 115 15.02 -0.77 -16.78
CA GLY A 115 14.88 -2.21 -17.10
C GLY A 115 13.46 -2.66 -17.46
N ASP A 116 12.47 -1.77 -17.41
CA ASP A 116 11.06 -2.08 -17.70
C ASP A 116 10.45 -1.18 -18.80
N VAL A 117 11.27 -0.40 -19.49
CA VAL A 117 10.87 0.35 -20.70
C VAL A 117 11.21 -0.43 -21.96
N ASP A 118 10.42 -0.23 -23.02
CA ASP A 118 10.66 -0.88 -24.33
C ASP A 118 11.96 -0.42 -24.98
N THR A 119 12.30 0.86 -24.80
CA THR A 119 13.53 1.48 -25.31
C THR A 119 14.15 2.35 -24.23
N VAL A 120 15.43 2.16 -23.96
CA VAL A 120 16.17 2.99 -22.99
C VAL A 120 16.24 4.44 -23.51
N PRO A 121 16.04 5.46 -22.66
CA PRO A 121 16.14 6.85 -23.08
C PRO A 121 17.50 7.18 -23.72
N THR A 122 17.48 7.88 -24.85
CA THR A 122 18.67 8.33 -25.59
C THR A 122 18.66 9.84 -25.79
N PHE A 123 19.83 10.46 -25.92
CA PHE A 123 19.98 11.82 -26.43
C PHE A 123 20.70 11.80 -27.78
N GLN A 124 20.34 12.74 -28.65
CA GLN A 124 21.01 12.90 -29.94
C GLN A 124 22.19 13.85 -29.78
N LEU A 125 23.38 13.38 -30.16
CA LEU A 125 24.57 14.21 -30.29
C LEU A 125 25.04 14.14 -31.73
N GLU A 126 25.07 15.29 -32.40
CA GLU A 126 25.31 15.37 -33.85
C GLU A 126 24.33 14.45 -34.63
N ASN A 127 24.84 13.33 -35.17
CA ASN A 127 24.06 12.34 -35.92
C ASN A 127 24.02 10.96 -35.24
N GLU A 128 24.40 10.88 -33.96
CA GLU A 128 24.44 9.65 -33.17
C GLU A 128 23.42 9.70 -32.03
N LEU A 129 22.77 8.57 -31.75
CA LEU A 129 21.91 8.39 -30.58
C LEU A 129 22.72 7.72 -29.48
N LEU A 130 22.98 8.47 -28.41
CA LEU A 130 23.72 7.98 -27.25
C LEU A 130 22.74 7.71 -26.09
N PRO A 131 22.97 6.67 -25.28
CA PRO A 131 22.13 6.41 -24.11
C PRO A 131 22.25 7.56 -23.11
N LEU A 132 21.11 8.01 -22.56
CA LEU A 132 21.06 9.09 -21.57
C LEU A 132 21.69 8.68 -20.23
N MET A 133 21.70 7.38 -19.95
CA MET A 133 22.30 6.80 -18.76
C MET A 133 23.36 5.78 -19.15
N LEU A 134 24.54 5.88 -18.54
CA LEU A 134 25.54 4.81 -18.57
C LEU A 134 25.06 3.70 -17.63
N ILE A 135 24.36 2.71 -18.17
CA ILE A 135 23.90 1.54 -17.44
C ILE A 135 25.02 0.48 -17.52
N PRO A 136 25.66 0.07 -16.41
CA PRO A 136 26.64 -1.02 -16.42
C PRO A 136 26.04 -2.28 -17.05
N GLU A 137 26.84 -3.07 -17.79
CA GLU A 137 26.37 -4.32 -18.41
C GLU A 137 25.72 -5.31 -17.41
N ASN A 138 26.09 -5.22 -16.14
CA ASN A 138 25.57 -6.04 -15.04
C ASN A 138 24.56 -5.32 -14.14
N PHE A 139 23.97 -4.21 -14.59
CA PHE A 139 22.98 -3.47 -13.81
C PHE A 139 21.66 -4.24 -13.79
N ASP A 140 21.28 -4.71 -12.61
CA ASP A 140 20.06 -5.49 -12.38
C ASP A 140 18.79 -4.62 -12.31
N GLY A 141 18.91 -3.33 -12.62
CA GLY A 141 17.83 -2.36 -12.52
C GLY A 141 17.73 -1.71 -11.14
N ARG A 142 18.54 -2.12 -10.15
CA ARG A 142 18.54 -1.54 -8.81
C ARG A 142 19.67 -0.54 -8.68
N PHE A 143 19.33 0.74 -8.60
CA PHE A 143 20.28 1.69 -8.06
C PHE A 143 20.48 1.36 -6.58
N PRO A 144 21.73 1.20 -6.10
CA PRO A 144 21.96 1.09 -4.67
C PRO A 144 21.31 2.31 -4.00
N PRO A 145 20.71 2.14 -2.80
CA PRO A 145 20.20 3.27 -2.05
C PRO A 145 21.29 4.34 -2.01
N MET A 146 20.92 5.58 -2.34
CA MET A 146 21.85 6.69 -2.32
C MET A 146 22.39 6.80 -0.90
N GLU A 147 23.62 6.35 -0.68
CA GLU A 147 24.33 6.57 0.58
C GLU A 147 24.49 8.08 0.70
N LEU A 148 23.60 8.70 1.48
CA LEU A 148 23.80 10.05 1.96
C LEU A 148 24.99 9.96 2.91
N ASN A 149 26.17 10.24 2.37
CA ASN A 149 27.37 10.43 3.17
C ASN A 149 27.06 11.58 4.14
N PRO A 150 27.18 11.38 5.47
CA PRO A 150 26.82 12.38 6.46
C PRO A 150 27.59 13.70 6.33
#